data_AF-A0AAE1KNS8-F1
#
_entry.id   AF-A0AAE1KNS8-F1
#
_cell.length_a   1.000
_cell.length_b   1.000
_cell.length_c   1.000
_cell.angle_alpha   90.00
_cell.angle_beta   90.00
_cell.angle_gamma   90.00
#
_symmetry.space_group_name_H-M   'P 1'
#
loop_
_entity.id
_entity.type
_entity.pdbx_description
1 polymer ?
#
loop_
_entity_poly.entity_id
_entity_poly.type
_entity_poly.pdbx_seq_one_letter_code
_entity_poly.pdbx_strand_id
1 'polypeptide(L)'
;EDVKLLQEDLGKVYDWAKENNMTFNGDKFQLLRSGTNHEILNNTYLVTSDNQTIDTSPHAKCLGVYLSDDGTFKHHIEQTIKKARRIAGWILRTFYSLEKDCMLTLWRALVQPVLDYCSQLWSPHMAMDIQALESVQRAYTRQVKAMKELSYWERLKRLGLYSQQRQRERYIITYT
;
A
#
# COMPACT_ATOMS: atom_id res chain seq x y z
N GLU A 1 23.23 -6.39 -20.46
CA GLU A 1 23.96 -5.11 -20.37
C GLU A 1 23.55 -4.38 -19.11
N ASP A 2 22.25 -4.10 -18.96
CA ASP A 2 21.64 -3.41 -17.80
C ASP A 2 22.09 -3.92 -16.43
N VAL A 3 22.17 -5.25 -16.22
CA VAL A 3 22.61 -5.82 -14.94
C VAL A 3 24.04 -5.44 -14.59
N LYS A 4 24.93 -5.35 -15.59
CA LYS A 4 26.32 -4.92 -15.37
C LYS A 4 26.37 -3.44 -15.01
N LEU A 5 25.64 -2.60 -15.75
CA LEU A 5 25.54 -1.16 -15.47
C LEU A 5 24.98 -0.90 -14.07
N LEU A 6 23.91 -1.61 -13.68
CA LEU A 6 23.32 -1.48 -12.35
C LEU A 6 24.28 -1.96 -11.24
N GLN A 7 25.07 -3.00 -11.48
CA GLN A 7 26.10 -3.46 -10.53
C GLN A 7 27.24 -2.44 -10.40
N GLU A 8 27.66 -1.81 -11.49
CA GLU A 8 28.66 -0.74 -11.49
C GLU A 8 28.15 0.48 -10.71
N ASP A 9 26.90 0.88 -10.94
CA ASP A 9 26.27 1.98 -10.19
C ASP A 9 26.12 1.64 -8.70
N LEU A 10 25.77 0.41 -8.37
CA LEU A 10 25.75 -0.06 -6.98
C LEU A 10 27.15 -0.01 -6.33
N GLY A 11 28.20 -0.34 -7.08
CA GLY A 11 29.59 -0.19 -6.67
C GLY A 11 29.92 1.26 -6.29
N LYS A 12 29.56 2.23 -7.14
CA LYS A 12 29.74 3.66 -6.85
C LYS A 12 29.02 4.10 -5.58
N VAL A 13 27.83 3.55 -5.31
CA VAL A 13 27.07 3.84 -4.09
C VAL A 13 27.80 3.29 -2.84
N TYR A 14 28.41 2.10 -2.92
CA TYR A 14 29.24 1.58 -1.84
C TYR A 14 30.49 2.42 -1.59
N ASP A 15 31.17 2.84 -2.65
CA ASP A 15 32.35 3.71 -2.55
C ASP A 15 31.99 5.04 -1.88
N TRP A 16 30.90 5.68 -2.31
CA TRP A 16 30.38 6.89 -1.69
C TRP A 16 30.07 6.70 -0.20
N ALA A 17 29.42 5.60 0.18
CA ALA A 17 29.14 5.35 1.60
C ALA A 17 30.41 5.19 2.42
N LYS A 18 31.42 4.52 1.87
CA LYS A 18 32.73 4.38 2.51
C LYS A 18 33.43 5.73 2.69
N GLU A 19 33.42 6.59 1.68
CA GLU A 19 33.93 7.96 1.77
C GLU A 19 33.23 8.79 2.85
N ASN A 20 31.95 8.51 3.11
CA ASN A 20 31.14 9.17 4.12
C ASN A 20 31.13 8.43 5.48
N ASN A 21 32.02 7.45 5.71
CA ASN A 21 32.08 6.64 6.93
C ASN A 21 30.76 5.93 7.27
N MET A 22 30.04 5.46 6.26
CA MET A 22 28.79 4.71 6.37
C MET A 22 28.92 3.30 5.80
N THR A 23 28.05 2.40 6.25
CA THR A 23 27.93 1.03 5.74
C THR A 23 26.47 0.69 5.45
N PHE A 24 26.19 0.08 4.31
CA PHE A 24 24.85 -0.44 4.02
C PHE A 24 24.64 -1.80 4.67
N ASN A 25 23.38 -2.09 5.01
CA ASN A 25 22.97 -3.42 5.44
C ASN A 25 22.50 -4.20 4.21
N GLY A 26 23.36 -5.11 3.72
CA GLY A 26 23.08 -5.95 2.55
C GLY A 26 21.86 -6.85 2.72
N ASP A 27 21.58 -7.35 3.93
CA ASP A 27 20.42 -8.22 4.21
C ASP A 27 19.07 -7.52 3.98
N LYS A 28 19.06 -6.18 3.99
CA LYS A 28 17.85 -5.39 3.71
C LYS A 28 17.66 -5.13 2.22
N PHE A 29 18.64 -5.43 1.38
CA PHE A 29 18.52 -5.20 -0.05
C PHE A 29 17.58 -6.24 -0.66
N GLN A 30 16.77 -5.80 -1.61
CA GLN A 30 15.82 -6.65 -2.32
C GLN A 30 15.95 -6.37 -3.81
N LEU A 31 16.16 -7.43 -4.57
CA LEU A 31 16.24 -7.37 -6.02
C LEU A 31 14.85 -7.61 -6.63
N LEU A 32 14.26 -6.55 -7.17
CA LEU A 32 13.08 -6.63 -8.04
C LEU A 32 13.53 -6.83 -9.49
N ARG A 33 12.90 -7.78 -10.18
CA ARG A 33 13.24 -8.12 -11.57
C ARG A 33 12.00 -7.96 -12.45
N SER A 34 12.02 -6.99 -13.36
CA SER A 34 10.91 -6.74 -14.29
C SER A 34 11.35 -6.97 -15.73
N GLY A 35 10.50 -7.60 -16.54
CA GLY A 35 10.77 -7.84 -17.95
C GLY A 35 9.95 -8.99 -18.53
N THR A 36 10.01 -9.15 -19.85
CA THR A 36 9.26 -10.18 -20.59
C THR A 36 10.01 -11.50 -20.72
N ASN A 37 11.35 -11.49 -20.64
CA ASN A 37 12.17 -12.69 -20.80
C ASN A 37 12.51 -13.31 -19.42
N HIS A 38 11.70 -14.26 -18.98
CA HIS A 38 11.86 -14.93 -17.69
C HIS A 38 13.16 -15.74 -17.56
N GLU A 39 13.71 -16.26 -18.65
CA GLU A 39 14.96 -17.02 -18.62
C GLU A 39 16.13 -16.11 -18.24
N ILE A 40 16.19 -14.92 -18.85
CA ILE A 40 17.19 -13.90 -18.50
C ILE A 40 16.97 -13.43 -17.06
N LEU A 41 15.73 -13.13 -16.67
CA LEU A 41 15.44 -12.67 -15.31
C LEU A 41 15.88 -13.69 -14.26
N ASN A 42 15.68 -14.99 -14.48
CA ASN A 42 16.07 -16.02 -13.53
C ASN A 42 17.59 -16.19 -13.42
N ASN A 43 18.33 -15.93 -14.50
CA ASN A 43 19.79 -16.10 -14.55
C ASN A 43 20.60 -14.85 -14.15
N THR A 44 19.93 -13.74 -13.86
CA THR A 44 20.59 -12.49 -13.44
C THR A 44 20.71 -12.41 -11.93
N TYR A 45 21.73 -11.73 -11.41
CA TYR A 45 21.92 -11.51 -9.98
C TYR A 45 22.76 -10.23 -9.76
N LEU A 46 22.66 -9.67 -8.56
CA LEU A 46 23.48 -8.57 -8.08
C LEU A 46 24.14 -8.99 -6.77
N VAL A 47 25.27 -8.36 -6.45
CA VAL A 47 26.06 -8.65 -5.26
C VAL A 47 26.23 -7.42 -4.37
N THR A 48 26.33 -7.68 -3.07
CA THR A 48 26.65 -6.70 -2.04
C THR A 48 28.14 -6.35 -2.03
N SER A 49 28.54 -5.36 -1.23
CA SER A 49 29.95 -5.02 -0.99
C SER A 49 30.77 -6.20 -0.45
N ASP A 50 30.11 -7.12 0.27
CA ASP A 50 30.72 -8.32 0.86
C ASP A 50 30.66 -9.53 -0.08
N ASN A 51 30.34 -9.29 -1.37
CA ASN A 51 30.25 -10.30 -2.41
C ASN A 51 29.17 -11.38 -2.14
N GLN A 52 28.12 -11.02 -1.39
CA GLN A 52 26.94 -11.86 -1.16
C GLN A 52 25.85 -11.53 -2.18
N THR A 53 25.12 -12.54 -2.63
CA THR A 53 24.02 -12.35 -3.59
C THR A 53 22.84 -11.64 -2.92
N ILE A 54 22.28 -10.63 -3.58
CA ILE A 54 21.07 -9.94 -3.11
C ILE A 54 19.84 -10.82 -3.38
N ASP A 55 19.04 -11.03 -2.35
CA ASP A 55 17.82 -11.83 -2.44
C ASP A 55 16.79 -11.21 -3.37
N THR A 56 16.16 -12.05 -4.18
CA THR A 56 15.04 -11.65 -5.01
C THR A 56 13.75 -11.60 -4.21
N SER A 57 12.94 -10.59 -4.50
CA SER A 57 11.59 -10.49 -3.95
C SER A 57 10.61 -10.07 -5.05
N PRO A 58 9.41 -10.67 -5.12
CA PRO A 58 8.38 -10.24 -6.07
C PRO A 58 7.80 -8.86 -5.70
N HIS A 59 8.02 -8.41 -4.45
CA HIS A 59 7.55 -7.12 -3.97
C HIS A 59 8.64 -6.43 -3.15
N ALA A 60 8.95 -5.16 -3.43
CA ALA A 60 9.78 -4.35 -2.55
C ALA A 60 8.92 -3.35 -1.78
N LYS A 61 9.20 -3.23 -0.49
CA LYS A 61 8.52 -2.27 0.38
C LYS A 61 9.36 -1.01 0.55
N CYS A 62 8.87 0.11 0.07
CA CYS A 62 9.48 1.42 0.28
C CYS A 62 8.52 2.33 1.05
N LEU A 63 8.97 2.87 2.19
CA LEU A 63 8.18 3.79 3.04
C LEU A 63 6.75 3.32 3.34
N GLY A 64 6.54 2.01 3.47
CA GLY A 64 5.23 1.43 3.76
C GLY A 64 4.36 1.08 2.55
N VAL A 65 4.80 1.38 1.32
CA VAL A 65 4.12 1.01 0.07
C VAL A 65 4.87 -0.15 -0.59
N TYR A 66 4.13 -1.14 -1.08
CA TYR A 66 4.71 -2.26 -1.83
C TYR A 66 4.63 -2.02 -3.34
N LEU A 67 5.76 -2.13 -4.03
CA LEU A 67 5.82 -2.18 -5.49
C LEU A 67 6.12 -3.62 -5.93
N SER A 68 5.31 -4.14 -6.84
CA SER A 68 5.55 -5.46 -7.44
C SER A 68 6.55 -5.40 -8.59
N ASP A 69 7.14 -6.55 -8.91
CA ASP A 69 8.02 -6.76 -10.07
C ASP A 69 7.33 -6.53 -11.43
N ASP A 70 6.01 -6.70 -11.50
CA ASP A 70 5.17 -6.33 -12.63
C ASP A 70 4.86 -4.81 -12.72
N GLY A 71 5.42 -4.01 -11.81
CA GLY A 71 5.21 -2.56 -11.75
C GLY A 71 3.83 -2.15 -11.21
N THR A 72 3.01 -3.10 -10.77
CA THR A 72 1.68 -2.81 -10.23
C THR A 72 1.67 -2.67 -8.72
N PHE A 73 0.60 -2.05 -8.20
CA PHE A 73 0.35 -1.92 -6.77
C PHE A 73 -0.72 -2.89 -6.25
N LYS A 74 -1.05 -3.94 -7.01
CA LYS A 74 -2.13 -4.87 -6.66
C LYS A 74 -1.89 -5.53 -5.30
N HIS A 75 -0.68 -6.02 -5.07
CA HIS A 75 -0.29 -6.58 -3.78
C HIS A 75 -0.47 -5.56 -2.64
N HIS A 76 -0.03 -4.32 -2.85
CA HIS A 76 -0.18 -3.25 -1.86
C HIS A 76 -1.65 -2.95 -1.52
N ILE A 77 -2.51 -2.88 -2.54
CA ILE A 77 -3.96 -2.64 -2.37
C ILE A 77 -4.56 -3.77 -1.53
N GLU A 78 -4.26 -5.03 -1.84
CA GLU A 78 -4.75 -6.18 -1.08
C GLU A 78 -4.31 -6.15 0.38
N GLN A 79 -3.04 -5.84 0.66
CA GLN A 79 -2.53 -5.71 2.03
C GLN A 79 -3.18 -4.54 2.77
N THR A 80 -3.40 -3.43 2.08
CA THR A 80 -4.07 -2.23 2.62
C THR A 80 -5.51 -2.54 3.01
N ILE A 81 -6.26 -3.24 2.15
CA ILE A 81 -7.63 -3.70 2.43
C ILE A 81 -7.63 -4.64 3.64
N LYS A 82 -6.73 -5.64 3.69
CA LYS A 82 -6.62 -6.59 4.80
C LYS A 82 -6.36 -5.86 6.11
N LYS A 83 -5.42 -4.90 6.13
CA LYS A 83 -5.08 -4.08 7.30
C LYS A 83 -6.28 -3.24 7.75
N ALA A 84 -6.95 -2.56 6.83
CA ALA A 84 -8.12 -1.72 7.13
C ALA A 84 -9.30 -2.56 7.67
N ARG A 85 -9.58 -3.72 7.07
CA ARG A 85 -10.62 -4.65 7.56
C ARG A 85 -10.31 -5.18 8.96
N ARG A 86 -9.04 -5.47 9.26
CA ARG A 86 -8.61 -5.92 10.59
C ARG A 86 -8.88 -4.85 11.64
N ILE A 87 -8.52 -3.58 11.37
CA ILE A 87 -8.76 -2.46 12.28
C ILE A 87 -10.27 -2.22 12.43
N ALA A 88 -11.03 -2.21 11.34
CA ALA A 88 -12.48 -2.08 11.36
C ALA A 88 -13.14 -3.19 12.21
N GLY A 89 -12.73 -4.45 12.01
CA GLY A 89 -13.23 -5.59 12.80
C GLY A 89 -12.84 -5.50 14.28
N TRP A 90 -11.63 -5.03 14.58
CA TRP A 90 -11.20 -4.79 15.96
C TRP A 90 -12.04 -3.71 16.64
N ILE A 91 -12.31 -2.59 15.98
CA ILE A 91 -13.19 -1.52 16.48
C ILE A 91 -14.56 -2.10 16.84
N LEU A 92 -15.17 -2.82 15.89
CA LEU A 92 -16.52 -3.38 16.05
C LEU A 92 -16.64 -4.44 17.15
N ARG A 93 -15.53 -5.07 17.55
CA ARG A 93 -15.49 -6.04 18.65
C ARG A 93 -15.17 -5.41 20.01
N THR A 94 -14.51 -4.27 20.00
CA THR A 94 -13.97 -3.64 21.22
C THR A 94 -14.91 -2.57 21.77
N PHE A 95 -15.53 -1.78 20.89
CA PHE A 95 -16.42 -0.70 21.28
C PHE A 95 -17.88 -1.17 21.31
N TYR A 96 -18.54 -0.97 22.45
CA TYR A 96 -19.96 -1.31 22.62
C TYR A 96 -20.89 -0.28 21.95
N SER A 97 -20.52 1.01 22.01
CA SER A 97 -21.31 2.07 21.39
C SER A 97 -21.14 2.07 19.87
N LEU A 98 -22.24 1.90 19.15
CA LEU A 98 -22.32 2.00 17.70
C LEU A 98 -23.00 3.31 17.24
N GLU A 99 -23.04 4.31 18.13
CA GLU A 99 -23.57 5.63 17.83
C GLU A 99 -22.78 6.31 16.71
N LYS A 100 -23.50 7.13 15.93
CA LYS A 100 -22.97 7.77 14.72
C LYS A 100 -21.64 8.48 14.97
N ASP A 101 -21.58 9.39 15.94
CA ASP A 101 -20.43 10.27 16.13
C ASP A 101 -19.20 9.50 16.63
N CYS A 102 -19.40 8.52 17.50
CA CYS A 102 -18.35 7.62 17.97
C CYS A 102 -17.75 6.82 16.81
N MET A 103 -18.60 6.16 16.01
CA MET A 103 -18.16 5.34 14.88
C MET A 103 -17.49 6.18 13.78
N LEU A 104 -17.97 7.39 13.52
CA LEU A 104 -17.34 8.30 12.56
C LEU A 104 -15.96 8.78 13.03
N THR A 105 -15.83 9.07 14.32
CA THR A 105 -14.55 9.45 14.92
C THR A 105 -13.54 8.31 14.77
N LEU A 106 -13.93 7.08 15.11
CA LEU A 106 -13.07 5.91 14.98
C LEU A 106 -12.71 5.59 13.53
N TRP A 107 -13.67 5.71 12.59
CA TRP A 107 -13.40 5.55 11.17
C TRP A 107 -12.34 6.53 10.68
N ARG A 108 -12.53 7.82 10.93
CA ARG A 108 -11.64 8.90 10.47
C ARG A 108 -10.26 8.84 11.12
N ALA A 109 -10.19 8.44 12.39
CA ALA A 109 -8.94 8.40 13.13
C ALA A 109 -8.11 7.13 12.85
N LEU A 110 -8.73 5.98 12.61
CA LEU A 110 -8.02 4.69 12.60
C LEU A 110 -8.10 3.91 11.29
N VAL A 111 -9.22 3.97 10.57
CA VAL A 111 -9.41 3.16 9.35
C VAL A 111 -9.09 3.97 8.10
N GLN A 112 -9.63 5.19 8.00
CA GLN A 112 -9.45 6.08 6.86
C GLN A 112 -7.97 6.37 6.57
N PRO A 113 -7.09 6.65 7.55
CA PRO A 113 -5.68 6.93 7.28
C PRO A 113 -4.95 5.75 6.64
N VAL A 114 -5.37 4.51 6.92
CA VAL A 114 -4.78 3.31 6.30
C VAL A 114 -5.14 3.23 4.82
N LEU A 115 -6.35 3.62 4.44
CA LEU A 115 -6.81 3.65 3.05
C LEU A 115 -6.27 4.84 2.27
N ASP A 116 -5.94 5.93 2.96
CA ASP A 116 -5.51 7.19 2.35
C ASP A 116 -4.00 7.30 2.15
N TYR A 117 -3.21 6.60 2.98
CA TYR A 117 -1.76 6.72 2.99
C TYR A 117 -1.14 6.43 1.61
N CYS A 118 -0.44 7.44 1.06
CA CYS A 118 0.18 7.42 -0.26
C CYS A 118 -0.77 7.02 -1.40
N SER A 119 -2.08 7.22 -1.24
CA SER A 119 -3.09 6.80 -2.21
C SER A 119 -2.94 7.46 -3.58
N GLN A 120 -2.27 8.61 -3.67
CA GLN A 120 -1.94 9.27 -4.93
C GLN A 120 -0.98 8.44 -5.79
N LEU A 121 -0.10 7.66 -5.17
CA LEU A 121 0.89 6.84 -5.87
C LEU A 121 0.28 5.53 -6.41
N TRP A 122 -0.49 4.83 -5.57
CA TRP A 122 -0.97 3.48 -5.86
C TRP A 122 -2.43 3.41 -6.33
N SER A 123 -3.10 4.56 -6.51
CA SER A 123 -4.54 4.63 -6.79
C SER A 123 -4.97 3.60 -7.85
N PRO A 124 -5.89 2.68 -7.53
CA PRO A 124 -6.28 1.64 -8.48
C PRO A 124 -7.04 2.22 -9.67
N HIS A 125 -6.75 1.67 -10.84
CA HIS A 125 -7.50 1.96 -12.08
C HIS A 125 -8.55 0.89 -12.39
N MET A 126 -8.36 -0.34 -11.89
CA MET A 126 -9.28 -1.45 -12.12
C MET A 126 -10.52 -1.34 -11.24
N ALA A 127 -11.69 -1.50 -11.85
CA ALA A 127 -12.97 -1.41 -11.15
C ALA A 127 -13.08 -2.40 -9.98
N MET A 128 -12.51 -3.60 -10.12
CA MET A 128 -12.49 -4.61 -9.07
C MET A 128 -11.76 -4.11 -7.81
N ASP A 129 -10.59 -3.51 -7.96
CA ASP A 129 -9.78 -3.01 -6.85
C ASP A 129 -10.43 -1.79 -6.18
N ILE A 130 -11.02 -0.90 -6.99
CA ILE A 130 -11.81 0.23 -6.49
C ILE A 130 -12.97 -0.27 -5.62
N GLN A 131 -13.73 -1.24 -6.11
CA GLN A 131 -14.85 -1.84 -5.37
C GLN A 131 -14.37 -2.59 -4.12
N ALA A 132 -13.21 -3.25 -4.19
CA ALA A 132 -12.62 -3.95 -3.05
C ALA A 132 -12.23 -2.99 -1.92
N LEU A 133 -11.66 -1.82 -2.23
CA LEU A 133 -11.42 -0.76 -1.25
C LEU A 133 -12.74 -0.21 -0.68
N GLU A 134 -13.70 0.08 -1.55
CA GLU A 134 -15.02 0.59 -1.17
C GLU A 134 -15.76 -0.37 -0.23
N SER A 135 -15.54 -1.68 -0.40
CA SER A 135 -16.15 -2.72 0.43
C SER A 135 -15.84 -2.57 1.93
N VAL A 136 -14.68 -2.01 2.28
CA VAL A 136 -14.29 -1.77 3.68
C VAL A 136 -15.21 -0.72 4.31
N GLN A 137 -15.40 0.40 3.63
CA GLN A 137 -16.31 1.47 4.07
C GLN A 137 -17.76 1.00 4.06
N ARG A 138 -18.17 0.23 3.04
CA ARG A 138 -19.52 -0.37 2.97
C ARG A 138 -19.80 -1.26 4.18
N ALA A 139 -18.86 -2.13 4.55
CA ALA A 139 -19.02 -3.05 5.67
C ALA A 139 -19.06 -2.31 7.00
N TYR A 140 -18.18 -1.33 7.20
CA TYR A 140 -18.09 -0.55 8.43
C TYR A 140 -19.34 0.32 8.66
N THR A 141 -19.73 1.11 7.65
CA THR A 141 -20.88 2.03 7.75
C THR A 141 -22.20 1.31 7.99
N ARG A 142 -22.34 0.06 7.55
CA ARG A 142 -23.52 -0.78 7.79
C ARG A 142 -23.73 -1.10 9.27
N GLN A 143 -22.67 -1.12 10.07
CA GLN A 143 -22.74 -1.44 11.51
C GLN A 143 -23.13 -0.25 12.37
N VAL A 144 -23.08 0.96 11.82
CA VAL A 144 -23.48 2.17 12.54
C VAL A 144 -24.98 2.13 12.82
N LYS A 145 -25.37 2.58 14.02
CA LYS A 145 -26.76 2.57 14.48
C LYS A 145 -27.69 3.24 13.45
N ALA A 146 -28.83 2.61 13.18
CA ALA A 146 -29.85 3.04 12.21
C ALA A 146 -29.37 3.12 10.73
N MET A 147 -28.24 2.50 10.37
CA MET A 147 -27.73 2.49 8.99
C MET A 147 -27.92 1.15 8.26
N LYS A 148 -28.30 0.08 8.97
CA LYS A 148 -28.32 -1.30 8.44
C LYS A 148 -29.23 -1.47 7.21
N GLU A 149 -30.43 -0.90 7.26
CA GLU A 149 -31.47 -1.03 6.23
C GLU A 149 -31.32 -0.02 5.08
N LEU A 150 -30.42 0.97 5.21
CA LEU A 150 -30.20 1.99 4.20
C LEU A 150 -29.29 1.47 3.08
N SER A 151 -29.53 1.96 1.86
CA SER A 151 -28.60 1.75 0.75
C SER A 151 -27.24 2.40 1.05
N TYR A 152 -26.19 1.97 0.34
CA TYR A 152 -24.85 2.48 0.60
C TYR A 152 -24.75 4.00 0.41
N TRP A 153 -25.36 4.54 -0.64
CA TRP A 153 -25.31 5.96 -0.94
C TRP A 153 -26.09 6.81 0.08
N GLU A 154 -27.22 6.29 0.57
CA GLU A 154 -27.98 6.94 1.66
C GLU A 154 -27.19 6.95 2.96
N ARG A 155 -26.47 5.86 3.29
CA ARG A 155 -25.56 5.83 4.44
C ARG A 155 -24.51 6.92 4.33
N LEU A 156 -23.82 7.03 3.20
CA LEU A 156 -22.79 8.07 3.00
C LEU A 156 -23.35 9.48 3.18
N LYS A 157 -24.52 9.76 2.61
CA LYS A 157 -25.20 11.06 2.77
C LYS A 157 -25.56 11.36 4.23
N ARG A 158 -26.16 10.39 4.94
CA ARG A 158 -26.57 10.56 6.34
C ARG A 158 -25.39 10.67 7.31
N LEU A 159 -24.28 10.02 6.96
CA LEU A 159 -23.03 10.04 7.72
C LEU A 159 -22.11 11.22 7.37
N GLY A 160 -22.38 11.95 6.28
CA GLY A 160 -21.51 13.03 5.81
C GLY A 160 -20.12 12.53 5.41
N LEU A 161 -20.07 11.41 4.70
CA LEU A 161 -18.85 10.78 4.20
C LEU A 161 -18.80 10.81 2.68
N TYR A 162 -17.60 10.96 2.12
CA TYR A 162 -17.34 10.66 0.71
C TYR A 162 -17.18 9.15 0.51
N SER A 163 -17.38 8.68 -0.72
CA SER A 163 -16.90 7.36 -1.13
C SER A 163 -15.38 7.31 -1.08
N GLN A 164 -14.79 6.12 -0.92
CA GLN A 164 -13.33 6.00 -0.90
C GLN A 164 -12.72 6.41 -2.23
N GLN A 165 -13.41 6.11 -3.34
CA GLN A 165 -12.99 6.61 -4.64
C GLN A 165 -12.94 8.14 -4.68
N ARG A 166 -14.02 8.82 -4.27
CA ARG A 166 -14.07 10.29 -4.31
C ARG A 166 -13.03 10.92 -3.39
N GLN A 167 -12.76 10.30 -2.26
CA GLN A 167 -11.74 10.73 -1.32
C GLN A 167 -10.33 10.65 -1.94
N ARG A 168 -9.99 9.54 -2.62
CA ARG A 168 -8.73 9.41 -3.36
C ARG A 168 -8.59 10.40 -4.50
N GLU A 169 -9.63 10.59 -5.31
CA GLU A 169 -9.65 11.59 -6.39
C GLU A 169 -9.31 13.00 -5.86
N ARG A 170 -9.87 13.36 -4.70
CA ARG A 170 -9.56 14.64 -4.05
C ARG A 170 -8.11 14.73 -3.60
N TYR A 171 -7.53 13.66 -3.07
CA TYR A 171 -6.12 13.65 -2.69
C TYR A 171 -5.17 13.74 -3.86
N ILE A 172 -5.50 13.15 -5.00
CA ILE A 172 -4.73 13.33 -6.22
C ILE A 172 -4.74 14.82 -6.56
N ILE A 173 -5.91 15.44 -6.75
CA ILE A 173 -6.03 16.87 -7.11
C ILE A 173 -5.32 17.83 -6.14
N THR A 174 -5.25 17.49 -4.85
CA THR A 174 -4.66 18.38 -3.84
C THR A 174 -3.13 18.30 -3.79
N TYR A 175 -2.55 17.14 -4.14
CA TYR A 175 -1.13 16.85 -3.90
C TYR A 175 -0.34 16.53 -5.18
N THR A 176 -0.99 16.46 -6.34
CA THR A 176 -0.36 16.46 -7.68
C THR A 176 -0.64 17.78 -8.37
#